data_AF-A0A9E5TIQ4-F1
#
_entry.id   AF-A0A9E5TIQ4-F1
#
_cell.length_a   1.000
_cell.length_b   1.000
_cell.length_c   1.000
_cell.angle_alpha   90.00
_cell.angle_beta   90.00
_cell.angle_gamma   90.00
#
_symmetry.space_group_name_H-M   'P 1'
#
loop_
_entity.id
_entity.type
_entity.pdbx_description
1 polymer ?
#
loop_
_entity_poly.entity_id
_entity_poly.type
_entity_poly.pdbx_seq_one_letter_code
_entity_poly.pdbx_strand_id
1 'polypeptide(L)'
;AANANIWAATYVFPLLSVDNWKSFLERRWKPLAVIVVIVALSAGYMSIRRGGLDDDQMSRDILSLTPMEASGTPQSNIYAVSGTDGADDGVEALIELMAENRQPFYRSAEEDGLKGPSGLIDAGDVVLIKVNSQWDERGGTNTDLVKSLIETLLAHPDGFKGEIVVADNGQDQYGGAGSGGSLDWELNNAVDRGQSIQDVVDAFSDKHRVSTYLWDEITSNVVQEFAEGDMEDGYVVATKVINSTGTLVSYPKFTTPYGTRVSFKYGVYVPEDDDYDLDGLKVLNVPVLKTHMIYGVTASVKHYMGVPSDKL
;
A
#
# COMPACT_ATOMS: atom_id res chain seq x y z
N ALA A 1 -20.93 6.06 -21.57
CA ALA A 1 -22.25 5.63 -22.10
C ALA A 1 -22.29 5.37 -23.63
N ALA A 2 -21.27 5.72 -24.43
CA ALA A 2 -21.32 5.55 -25.89
C ALA A 2 -20.98 4.14 -26.43
N ASN A 3 -20.25 3.31 -25.66
CA ASN A 3 -19.74 2.01 -26.16
C ASN A 3 -20.75 0.85 -26.08
N ALA A 4 -21.77 0.94 -25.22
CA ALA A 4 -22.81 -0.09 -25.12
C ALA A 4 -23.74 -0.10 -26.36
N ASN A 5 -23.91 1.06 -27.01
CA ASN A 5 -24.80 1.21 -28.17
C ASN A 5 -24.21 0.61 -29.46
N ILE A 6 -22.88 0.55 -29.58
CA ILE A 6 -22.22 -0.06 -30.75
C ILE A 6 -22.37 -1.59 -30.70
N TRP A 7 -22.23 -2.20 -29.52
CA TRP A 7 -22.42 -3.65 -29.33
C TRP A 7 -23.83 -4.12 -29.67
N ALA A 8 -24.85 -3.38 -29.22
CA ALA A 8 -26.24 -3.70 -29.54
C ALA A 8 -26.53 -3.55 -31.05
N ALA A 9 -26.04 -2.48 -31.69
CA ALA A 9 -26.25 -2.24 -33.11
C ALA A 9 -25.54 -3.27 -34.00
N THR A 10 -24.33 -3.71 -33.65
CA THR A 10 -23.55 -4.66 -34.48
C THR A 10 -24.06 -6.10 -34.39
N TYR A 11 -24.53 -6.54 -33.21
CA TYR A 11 -24.85 -7.95 -32.99
C TYR A 11 -26.35 -8.26 -32.85
N VAL A 12 -27.18 -7.29 -32.46
CA VAL A 12 -28.62 -7.52 -32.25
C VAL A 12 -29.44 -7.13 -33.50
N PHE A 13 -29.04 -6.08 -34.20
CA PHE A 13 -29.77 -5.57 -35.37
C PHE A 13 -29.86 -6.58 -36.54
N PRO A 14 -28.82 -7.38 -36.86
CA PRO A 14 -28.90 -8.41 -37.90
C PRO A 14 -29.83 -9.58 -37.56
N LEU A 15 -30.15 -9.79 -36.28
CA LEU A 15 -31.12 -10.81 -35.84
C LEU A 15 -32.56 -10.34 -36.03
N LEU A 16 -32.82 -9.02 -36.02
CA LEU A 16 -34.16 -8.46 -36.23
C LEU A 16 -34.54 -8.33 -37.71
N SER A 17 -33.57 -8.44 -38.63
CA SER A 17 -33.77 -8.32 -40.08
C SER A 17 -33.86 -9.68 -40.81
N VAL A 18 -34.11 -10.78 -40.09
CA VAL A 18 -34.17 -12.12 -40.67
C VAL A 18 -35.60 -12.43 -41.11
N ASP A 19 -35.88 -12.28 -42.40
CA ASP A 19 -37.23 -12.51 -42.98
C ASP A 19 -37.71 -13.97 -42.88
N ASN A 20 -36.83 -14.93 -42.60
CA ASN A 20 -37.19 -16.34 -42.50
C ASN A 20 -36.42 -17.07 -41.38
N TRP A 21 -36.91 -16.88 -40.15
CA TRP A 21 -36.31 -17.41 -38.92
C TRP A 21 -36.04 -18.92 -38.95
N LYS A 22 -36.87 -19.66 -39.70
CA LYS A 22 -36.80 -21.13 -39.81
C LYS A 22 -35.51 -21.62 -40.48
N SER A 23 -35.10 -21.00 -41.60
CA SER A 23 -33.87 -21.40 -42.33
C SER A 23 -32.59 -20.90 -41.64
N PHE A 24 -32.69 -19.78 -40.92
CA PHE A 24 -31.60 -19.23 -40.12
C PHE A 24 -31.27 -20.14 -38.93
N LEU A 25 -32.29 -20.59 -38.17
CA LEU A 25 -32.09 -21.58 -37.11
C LEU A 25 -31.55 -22.90 -37.67
N GLU A 26 -32.10 -23.44 -38.75
CA GLU A 26 -31.63 -24.71 -39.32
C GLU A 26 -30.13 -24.70 -39.70
N ARG A 27 -29.59 -23.55 -40.16
CA ARG A 27 -28.17 -23.41 -40.51
C ARG A 27 -27.25 -22.99 -39.36
N ARG A 28 -27.76 -22.25 -38.37
CA ARG A 28 -26.94 -21.60 -37.33
C ARG A 28 -27.31 -22.01 -35.89
N TRP A 29 -28.16 -23.00 -35.69
CA TRP A 29 -28.56 -23.44 -34.34
C TRP A 29 -27.38 -23.90 -33.47
N LYS A 30 -26.34 -24.51 -34.07
CA LYS A 30 -25.15 -24.97 -33.35
C LYS A 30 -24.37 -23.80 -32.70
N PRO A 31 -23.95 -22.74 -33.44
CA PRO A 31 -23.28 -21.60 -32.82
C PRO A 31 -24.20 -20.81 -31.87
N LEU A 32 -25.50 -20.72 -32.15
CA LEU A 32 -26.47 -20.11 -31.23
C LEU A 32 -26.59 -20.86 -29.90
N ALA A 33 -26.65 -22.20 -29.95
CA ALA A 33 -26.68 -23.04 -28.75
C ALA A 33 -25.41 -22.86 -27.91
N VAL A 34 -24.24 -22.76 -28.55
CA VAL A 34 -22.97 -22.49 -27.85
C VAL A 34 -22.99 -21.13 -27.16
N ILE A 35 -23.47 -20.07 -27.83
CA ILE A 35 -23.59 -18.73 -27.23
C ILE A 35 -24.55 -18.76 -26.04
N VAL A 36 -25.71 -19.41 -26.17
CA VAL A 36 -26.69 -19.54 -25.07
C VAL A 36 -26.10 -20.30 -23.90
N VAL A 37 -25.35 -21.38 -24.14
CA VAL A 37 -24.66 -22.14 -23.09
C VAL A 37 -23.60 -21.26 -22.41
N ILE A 38 -22.80 -20.51 -23.17
CA ILE A 38 -21.81 -19.58 -22.60
C ILE A 38 -22.50 -18.52 -21.74
N VAL A 39 -23.56 -17.88 -22.25
CA VAL A 39 -24.32 -16.87 -21.49
C VAL A 39 -24.95 -17.47 -20.24
N ALA A 40 -25.51 -18.68 -20.32
CA ALA A 40 -26.10 -19.37 -19.17
C ALA A 40 -25.02 -19.77 -18.14
N LEU A 41 -23.85 -20.23 -18.57
CA LEU A 41 -22.72 -20.54 -17.70
C LEU A 41 -22.14 -19.27 -17.06
N SER A 42 -22.02 -18.17 -17.82
CA SER A 42 -21.57 -16.88 -17.31
C SER A 42 -22.58 -16.28 -16.33
N ALA A 43 -23.89 -16.37 -16.61
CA ALA A 43 -24.93 -15.93 -15.70
C ALA A 43 -25.02 -16.81 -14.44
N GLY A 44 -24.86 -18.13 -14.58
CA GLY A 44 -24.76 -19.06 -13.46
C GLY A 44 -23.53 -18.81 -12.60
N TYR A 45 -22.36 -18.60 -13.21
CA TYR A 45 -21.13 -18.24 -12.53
C TYR A 45 -21.26 -16.88 -11.82
N MET A 46 -21.83 -15.87 -12.48
CA MET A 46 -22.11 -14.58 -11.86
C MET A 46 -23.13 -14.72 -10.72
N SER A 47 -24.17 -15.55 -10.85
CA SER A 47 -25.16 -15.78 -9.79
C SER A 47 -24.55 -16.50 -8.59
N ILE A 48 -23.65 -17.45 -8.80
CA ILE A 48 -22.89 -18.12 -7.73
C ILE A 48 -21.95 -17.12 -7.04
N ARG A 49 -21.33 -16.23 -7.82
CA ARG A 49 -20.44 -15.18 -7.28
C ARG A 49 -21.20 -14.06 -6.57
N ARG A 50 -22.41 -13.72 -7.01
CA ARG A 50 -23.30 -12.71 -6.40
C ARG A 50 -24.08 -13.26 -5.21
N GLY A 51 -24.30 -14.59 -5.17
CA GLY A 51 -24.77 -15.32 -4.00
C GLY A 51 -23.65 -15.72 -3.03
N GLY A 52 -22.45 -15.17 -3.21
CA GLY A 52 -21.37 -15.30 -2.26
C GLY A 52 -21.69 -14.49 -1.01
N LEU A 53 -22.15 -15.21 0.01
CA LEU A 53 -22.22 -14.83 1.42
C LEU A 53 -22.97 -13.51 1.70
N ASP A 54 -24.15 -13.62 2.32
CA ASP A 54 -24.69 -12.50 3.10
C ASP A 54 -23.57 -11.98 4.01
N ASP A 55 -23.24 -10.69 3.88
CA ASP A 55 -22.24 -9.98 4.71
C ASP A 55 -22.56 -10.15 6.22
N ASP A 56 -23.82 -10.46 6.54
CA ASP A 56 -24.33 -10.73 7.90
C ASP A 56 -23.88 -12.07 8.52
N GLN A 57 -23.24 -12.98 7.76
CA GLN A 57 -22.76 -14.27 8.29
C GLN A 57 -21.25 -14.37 8.50
N MET A 58 -20.46 -13.33 8.20
CA MET A 58 -19.08 -13.30 8.65
C MET A 58 -19.05 -13.02 10.15
N SER A 59 -19.04 -14.11 10.95
CA SER A 59 -18.61 -14.06 12.35
C SER A 59 -17.34 -13.24 12.41
N ARG A 60 -17.33 -12.17 13.22
CA ARG A 60 -16.10 -11.52 13.65
C ARG A 60 -15.37 -12.55 14.50
N ASP A 61 -14.65 -13.46 13.86
CA ASP A 61 -13.79 -14.40 14.54
C ASP A 61 -12.74 -13.55 15.26
N ILE A 62 -12.93 -13.42 16.58
CA ILE A 62 -11.98 -12.73 17.44
C ILE A 62 -10.71 -13.57 17.38
N LEU A 63 -9.67 -13.01 16.78
CA LEU A 63 -8.36 -13.65 16.70
C LEU A 63 -7.84 -13.85 18.13
N SER A 64 -7.92 -15.10 18.61
CA SER A 64 -7.37 -15.47 19.90
C SER A 64 -5.88 -15.78 19.72
N LEU A 65 -5.04 -14.86 20.20
CA LEU A 65 -3.60 -15.00 20.18
C LEU A 65 -3.10 -15.36 21.58
N THR A 66 -2.21 -16.35 21.65
CA THR A 66 -1.45 -16.66 22.86
C THR A 66 -0.02 -16.18 22.69
N PRO A 67 0.62 -15.55 23.70
CA PRO A 67 2.03 -15.19 23.62
C PRO A 67 2.91 -16.40 23.28
N MET A 68 3.88 -16.20 22.39
CA MET A 68 4.80 -17.24 21.94
C MET A 68 6.22 -16.67 21.84
N GLU A 69 7.20 -17.47 22.25
CA GLU A 69 8.62 -17.16 22.09
C GLU A 69 9.18 -17.84 20.84
N ALA A 70 10.09 -17.16 20.15
CA ALA A 70 10.76 -17.73 18.99
C ALA A 70 11.68 -18.90 19.40
N SER A 71 11.73 -19.95 18.57
CA SER A 71 12.56 -21.14 18.81
C SER A 71 13.98 -21.05 18.25
N GLY A 72 14.32 -19.96 17.54
CA GLY A 72 15.61 -19.75 16.90
C GLY A 72 15.94 -18.27 16.70
N THR A 73 17.18 -17.97 16.29
CA THR A 73 17.68 -16.59 16.08
C THR A 73 18.28 -16.43 14.67
N PRO A 74 18.20 -15.25 14.04
CA PRO A 74 17.50 -14.05 14.53
C PRO A 74 15.97 -14.19 14.43
N GLN A 75 15.26 -13.52 15.33
CA GLN A 75 13.80 -13.48 15.36
C GLN A 75 13.27 -12.05 15.23
N SER A 76 12.06 -11.93 14.70
CA SER A 76 11.29 -10.68 14.77
C SER A 76 10.40 -10.71 16.01
N ASN A 77 10.24 -9.56 16.67
CA ASN A 77 9.22 -9.38 17.70
C ASN A 77 7.89 -9.08 17.01
N ILE A 78 6.82 -9.78 17.42
CA ILE A 78 5.47 -9.56 16.88
C ILE A 78 4.58 -9.17 18.05
N TYR A 79 4.07 -7.94 17.98
CA TYR A 79 3.05 -7.43 18.88
C TYR A 79 1.74 -7.34 18.12
N ALA A 80 0.64 -7.70 18.78
CA ALA A 80 -0.67 -7.72 18.16
C ALA A 80 -1.71 -7.22 19.15
N VAL A 81 -2.37 -6.13 18.76
CA VAL A 81 -3.58 -5.63 19.40
C VAL A 81 -4.76 -6.06 18.53
N SER A 82 -5.85 -6.52 19.15
CA SER A 82 -7.04 -7.00 18.46
C SER A 82 -8.26 -6.19 18.86
N GLY A 83 -9.30 -6.25 18.03
CA GLY A 83 -10.54 -5.51 18.26
C GLY A 83 -10.46 -4.02 17.95
N THR A 84 -9.49 -3.61 17.11
CA THR A 84 -9.32 -2.23 16.67
C THR A 84 -9.95 -1.98 15.31
N ASP A 85 -10.34 -0.73 15.02
CA ASP A 85 -10.84 -0.31 13.71
C ASP A 85 -9.94 0.73 13.01
N GLY A 86 -8.90 1.20 13.70
CA GLY A 86 -7.92 2.15 13.19
C GLY A 86 -8.28 3.61 13.47
N ALA A 87 -9.52 3.91 13.84
CA ALA A 87 -9.96 5.24 14.30
C ALA A 87 -9.96 5.36 15.84
N ASP A 88 -9.63 4.27 16.51
CA ASP A 88 -9.51 4.13 17.96
C ASP A 88 -8.06 4.22 18.43
N ASP A 89 -7.83 4.02 19.74
CA ASP A 89 -6.52 4.10 20.39
C ASP A 89 -5.63 2.86 20.11
N GLY A 90 -5.82 2.20 18.96
CA GLY A 90 -5.17 0.94 18.61
C GLY A 90 -3.66 1.06 18.38
N VAL A 91 -3.20 2.21 17.87
CA VAL A 91 -1.76 2.48 17.65
C VAL A 91 -1.08 2.74 18.99
N GLU A 92 -1.73 3.51 19.86
CA GLU A 92 -1.29 3.82 21.22
C GLU A 92 -1.20 2.53 22.05
N ALA A 93 -2.24 1.70 22.02
CA ALA A 93 -2.24 0.40 22.69
C ALA A 93 -1.13 -0.53 22.17
N LEU A 94 -0.79 -0.46 20.88
CA LEU A 94 0.32 -1.23 20.32
C LEU A 94 1.67 -0.74 20.86
N ILE A 95 1.86 0.58 20.96
CA ILE A 95 3.07 1.20 21.49
C ILE A 95 3.22 0.92 23.00
N GLU A 96 2.12 0.99 23.75
CA GLU A 96 2.10 0.59 25.16
C GLU A 96 2.51 -0.89 25.33
N LEU A 97 1.94 -1.79 24.52
CA LEU A 97 2.31 -3.20 24.52
C LEU A 97 3.80 -3.42 24.18
N MET A 98 4.35 -2.66 23.24
CA MET A 98 5.79 -2.69 22.93
C MET A 98 6.63 -2.24 24.14
N ALA A 99 6.23 -1.14 24.80
CA ALA A 99 6.91 -0.59 25.97
C ALA A 99 6.89 -1.55 27.17
N GLU A 100 5.75 -2.20 27.44
CA GLU A 100 5.64 -3.26 28.46
C GLU A 100 6.64 -4.40 28.23
N ASN A 101 6.99 -4.64 26.97
CA ASN A 101 7.96 -5.64 26.54
C ASN A 101 9.35 -5.06 26.27
N ARG A 102 9.68 -3.92 26.88
CA ARG A 102 10.99 -3.25 26.85
C ARG A 102 11.45 -2.84 25.44
N GLN A 103 10.50 -2.54 24.57
CA GLN A 103 10.77 -1.96 23.26
C GLN A 103 10.15 -0.56 23.20
N PRO A 104 10.85 0.49 23.68
CA PRO A 104 10.36 1.85 23.58
C PRO A 104 10.15 2.24 22.12
N PHE A 105 9.07 2.95 21.83
CA PHE A 105 8.79 3.43 20.48
C PHE A 105 9.57 4.71 20.19
N TYR A 106 9.57 5.65 21.13
CA TYR A 106 10.22 6.95 20.98
C TYR A 106 11.69 6.88 21.42
N ARG A 107 12.60 7.36 20.58
CA ARG A 107 14.00 7.55 20.93
C ARG A 107 14.14 8.86 21.68
N SER A 108 14.68 8.78 22.89
CA SER A 108 14.86 9.94 23.76
C SER A 108 16.05 9.71 24.69
N ALA A 109 16.63 10.80 25.19
CA ALA A 109 17.60 10.74 26.28
C ALA A 109 16.94 10.43 27.64
N GLU A 110 15.64 10.76 27.78
CA GLU A 110 14.84 10.42 28.96
C GLU A 110 14.27 8.99 28.83
N GLU A 111 13.99 8.35 29.96
CA GLU A 111 13.45 6.97 30.01
C GLU A 111 12.17 6.91 30.84
N ASP A 112 11.08 6.44 30.24
CA ASP A 112 9.79 6.21 30.95
C ASP A 112 9.03 4.96 30.47
N GLY A 113 9.67 4.11 29.65
CA GLY A 113 9.09 2.91 29.06
C GLY A 113 8.60 3.12 27.64
N LEU A 114 7.85 4.21 27.39
CA LEU A 114 7.42 4.60 26.04
C LEU A 114 8.58 5.23 25.26
N LYS A 115 9.45 5.94 25.98
CA LYS A 115 10.68 6.54 25.44
C LYS A 115 11.95 6.04 26.11
N GLY A 116 13.05 6.06 25.37
CA GLY A 116 14.39 5.72 25.85
C GLY A 116 15.45 5.72 24.74
N PRO A 117 16.75 5.59 25.07
CA PRO A 117 17.84 5.69 24.09
C PRO A 117 17.83 4.57 23.04
N SER A 118 17.16 3.45 23.34
CA SER A 118 16.96 2.35 22.40
C SER A 118 15.68 2.49 21.55
N GLY A 119 15.00 3.63 21.61
CA GLY A 119 13.75 3.87 20.88
C GLY A 119 13.93 3.83 19.36
N LEU A 120 12.83 3.55 18.68
CA LEU A 120 12.80 3.35 17.23
C LEU A 120 12.83 4.66 16.45
N ILE A 121 12.09 5.67 16.91
CA ILE A 121 11.86 6.93 16.20
C ILE A 121 12.38 8.10 17.04
N ASP A 122 13.37 8.84 16.55
CA ASP A 122 13.83 10.10 17.12
C ASP A 122 12.94 11.28 16.69
N ALA A 123 12.92 12.33 17.50
CA ALA A 123 12.18 13.55 17.21
C ALA A 123 12.62 14.23 15.90
N GLY A 124 13.86 14.03 15.47
CA GLY A 124 14.41 14.60 14.23
C GLY A 124 14.30 13.71 12.99
N ASP A 125 13.82 12.48 13.13
CA ASP A 125 13.84 11.50 12.04
C ASP A 125 12.95 11.89 10.86
N VAL A 126 13.37 11.47 9.66
CA VAL A 126 12.50 11.40 8.48
C VAL A 126 11.80 10.05 8.50
N VAL A 127 10.48 10.07 8.69
CA VAL A 127 9.65 8.86 8.78
C VAL A 127 8.90 8.66 7.47
N LEU A 128 9.31 7.64 6.72
CA LEU A 128 8.62 7.17 5.52
C LEU A 128 7.55 6.14 5.91
N ILE A 129 6.29 6.54 5.86
CA ILE A 129 5.15 5.64 6.03
C ILE A 129 4.83 5.05 4.66
N LYS A 130 5.26 3.80 4.45
CA LYS A 130 4.90 3.07 3.25
C LYS A 130 3.48 2.53 3.41
N VAL A 131 2.53 3.09 2.67
CA VAL A 131 1.15 2.61 2.58
C VAL A 131 0.97 1.74 1.34
N ASN A 132 -0.16 1.04 1.27
CA ASN A 132 -0.62 0.35 0.08
C ASN A 132 -1.77 1.16 -0.53
N SER A 133 -1.52 1.74 -1.69
CA SER A 133 -2.44 2.61 -2.42
C SER A 133 -2.55 2.21 -3.89
N GLN A 134 -2.13 0.99 -4.24
CA GLN A 134 -2.37 0.38 -5.56
C GLN A 134 -3.88 0.19 -5.85
N TRP A 135 -4.66 -0.11 -4.80
CA TRP A 135 -6.09 -0.39 -4.88
C TRP A 135 -6.84 0.45 -3.85
N ASP A 136 -8.06 0.85 -4.20
CA ASP A 136 -9.03 1.48 -3.31
C ASP A 136 -9.74 0.45 -2.42
N GLU A 137 -10.74 0.90 -1.65
CA GLU A 137 -11.60 0.08 -0.80
C GLU A 137 -10.81 -0.82 0.19
N ARG A 138 -11.17 -2.12 0.28
CA ARG A 138 -10.48 -3.14 1.09
C ARG A 138 -9.10 -3.50 0.55
N GLY A 139 -8.72 -2.92 -0.59
CA GLY A 139 -7.45 -3.12 -1.24
C GLY A 139 -6.34 -2.23 -0.68
N GLY A 140 -6.67 -1.06 -0.14
CA GLY A 140 -5.75 -0.04 0.35
C GLY A 140 -5.57 -0.02 1.87
N THR A 141 -4.50 0.63 2.33
CA THR A 141 -4.23 0.84 3.76
C THR A 141 -5.32 1.73 4.36
N ASN A 142 -5.78 1.37 5.57
CA ASN A 142 -6.82 2.11 6.29
C ASN A 142 -6.35 3.53 6.61
N THR A 143 -7.10 4.54 6.15
CA THR A 143 -6.78 5.96 6.28
C THR A 143 -6.88 6.45 7.73
N ASP A 144 -7.81 5.93 8.54
CA ASP A 144 -7.89 6.24 9.96
C ASP A 144 -6.63 5.75 10.70
N LEU A 145 -6.15 4.54 10.38
CA LEU A 145 -4.92 4.00 10.95
C LEU A 145 -3.70 4.88 10.60
N VAL A 146 -3.62 5.36 9.35
CA VAL A 146 -2.54 6.25 8.92
C VAL A 146 -2.62 7.58 9.66
N LYS A 147 -3.82 8.12 9.85
CA LYS A 147 -4.05 9.35 10.63
C LYS A 147 -3.60 9.18 12.08
N SER A 148 -4.04 8.14 12.77
CA SER A 148 -3.63 7.82 14.16
C SER A 148 -2.12 7.65 14.26
N LEU A 149 -1.48 7.00 13.28
CA LEU A 149 -0.02 6.87 13.23
C LEU A 149 0.69 8.22 13.06
N ILE A 150 0.18 9.11 12.21
CA ILE A 150 0.74 10.47 12.06
C ILE A 150 0.58 11.25 13.35
N GLU A 151 -0.59 11.22 13.98
CA GLU A 151 -0.87 11.89 15.26
C GLU A 151 0.08 11.39 16.36
N THR A 152 0.28 10.08 16.44
CA THR A 152 1.24 9.43 17.34
C THR A 152 2.67 9.93 17.11
N LEU A 153 3.15 9.96 15.87
CA LEU A 153 4.49 10.44 15.54
C LEU A 153 4.66 11.92 15.91
N LEU A 154 3.67 12.76 15.59
CA LEU A 154 3.69 14.19 15.92
C LEU A 154 3.64 14.44 17.43
N ALA A 155 3.03 13.52 18.19
CA ALA A 155 2.98 13.54 19.65
C ALA A 155 4.27 13.04 20.33
N HIS A 156 5.38 12.88 19.59
CA HIS A 156 6.68 12.52 20.15
C HIS A 156 6.98 13.35 21.42
N PRO A 157 7.36 12.72 22.55
CA PRO A 157 7.47 13.39 23.85
C PRO A 157 8.49 14.53 23.88
N ASP A 158 9.54 14.43 23.08
CA ASP A 158 10.57 15.48 22.94
C ASP A 158 10.20 16.57 21.90
N GLY A 159 8.98 16.50 21.35
CA GLY A 159 8.45 17.35 20.30
C GLY A 159 8.99 16.98 18.92
N PHE A 160 8.14 16.41 18.06
CA PHE A 160 8.55 16.00 16.71
C PHE A 160 8.92 17.21 15.84
N LYS A 161 10.11 17.17 15.25
CA LYS A 161 10.71 18.21 14.40
C LYS A 161 11.14 17.69 13.03
N GLY A 162 11.15 16.37 12.86
CA GLY A 162 11.47 15.71 11.62
C GLY A 162 10.39 15.88 10.55
N GLU A 163 10.33 14.91 9.65
CA GLU A 163 9.44 14.94 8.50
C GLU A 163 8.72 13.60 8.33
N ILE A 164 7.45 13.64 7.97
CA ILE A 164 6.66 12.43 7.70
C ILE A 164 6.29 12.42 6.23
N VAL A 165 6.64 11.34 5.53
CA VAL A 165 6.33 11.15 4.12
C VAL A 165 5.47 9.91 3.99
N VAL A 166 4.24 10.06 3.52
CA VAL A 166 3.37 8.94 3.19
C VAL A 166 3.55 8.59 1.73
N ALA A 167 4.06 7.39 1.45
CA ALA A 167 4.43 7.00 0.10
C ALA A 167 3.94 5.60 -0.28
N ASP A 168 3.70 5.41 -1.57
CA ASP A 168 3.51 4.08 -2.16
C ASP A 168 4.10 4.01 -3.55
N ASN A 169 4.37 2.79 -4.00
CA ASN A 169 4.81 2.52 -5.35
C ASN A 169 3.66 2.53 -6.35
N GLY A 170 2.39 2.34 -5.95
CA GLY A 170 1.22 2.41 -6.85
C GLY A 170 1.13 1.34 -7.96
N GLN A 171 2.26 0.82 -8.42
CA GLN A 171 2.45 -0.26 -9.39
C GLN A 171 1.93 0.05 -10.80
N ASP A 172 1.94 1.32 -11.20
CA ASP A 172 1.58 1.88 -12.51
C ASP A 172 0.55 1.01 -13.27
N GLN A 173 0.93 0.35 -14.37
CA GLN A 173 0.00 -0.42 -15.20
C GLN A 173 -0.75 -1.56 -14.50
N TYR A 174 -0.33 -1.95 -13.30
CA TYR A 174 -0.93 -2.99 -12.48
C TYR A 174 -1.84 -2.46 -11.36
N GLY A 175 -2.04 -1.14 -11.27
CA GLY A 175 -2.96 -0.50 -10.32
C GLY A 175 -4.44 -0.65 -10.68
N GLY A 176 -5.32 -0.34 -9.72
CA GLY A 176 -6.76 -0.60 -9.83
C GLY A 176 -7.50 0.18 -10.91
N ALA A 177 -6.96 1.34 -11.31
CA ALA A 177 -7.45 2.11 -12.45
C ALA A 177 -6.78 1.74 -13.78
N GLY A 178 -5.95 0.70 -13.82
CA GLY A 178 -5.16 0.32 -15.01
C GLY A 178 -4.14 1.38 -15.43
N SER A 179 -3.77 2.29 -14.52
CA SER A 179 -2.93 3.47 -14.74
C SER A 179 -2.16 3.92 -13.49
N GLY A 180 -2.06 3.05 -12.48
CA GLY A 180 -1.34 3.31 -11.23
C GLY A 180 -2.20 3.18 -10.00
N GLY A 181 -1.53 3.31 -8.87
CA GLY A 181 -2.15 3.58 -7.59
C GLY A 181 -2.52 5.06 -7.47
N SER A 182 -3.20 5.41 -6.40
CA SER A 182 -3.52 6.80 -6.09
C SER A 182 -3.55 7.03 -4.59
N LEU A 183 -3.00 8.15 -4.14
CA LEU A 183 -3.15 8.59 -2.75
C LEU A 183 -4.49 9.34 -2.52
N ASP A 184 -5.21 9.65 -3.61
CA ASP A 184 -6.50 10.35 -3.65
C ASP A 184 -7.68 9.40 -3.93
N TRP A 185 -7.61 8.13 -3.53
CA TRP A 185 -8.74 7.22 -3.72
C TRP A 185 -9.99 7.71 -2.99
N GLU A 186 -11.10 7.87 -3.73
CA GLU A 186 -12.41 8.25 -3.16
C GLU A 186 -12.98 7.16 -2.22
N LEU A 187 -12.68 5.89 -2.50
CA LEU A 187 -13.17 4.75 -1.73
C LEU A 187 -12.05 4.19 -0.84
N ASN A 188 -12.32 4.07 0.45
CA ASN A 188 -11.38 3.51 1.43
C ASN A 188 -12.06 2.40 2.26
N ASN A 189 -11.30 1.73 3.14
CA ASN A 189 -11.80 0.73 4.10
C ASN A 189 -11.91 1.22 5.55
N ALA A 190 -11.70 2.51 5.80
CA ALA A 190 -11.68 3.13 7.11
C ALA A 190 -13.09 3.31 7.72
N VAL A 191 -13.19 3.78 8.96
CA VAL A 191 -14.45 4.23 9.56
C VAL A 191 -14.90 5.52 8.90
N ASP A 192 -13.99 6.49 8.75
CA ASP A 192 -14.26 7.69 7.96
C ASP A 192 -14.08 7.41 6.45
N ARG A 193 -15.22 7.28 5.77
CA ARG A 193 -15.29 7.02 4.32
C ARG A 193 -15.10 8.28 3.47
N GLY A 194 -15.01 9.46 4.08
CA GLY A 194 -14.94 10.74 3.39
C GLY A 194 -13.51 11.24 3.13
N GLN A 195 -12.48 10.47 3.47
CA GLN A 195 -11.08 10.88 3.37
C GLN A 195 -10.24 9.89 2.52
N SER A 196 -9.34 10.44 1.72
CA SER A 196 -8.24 9.73 1.08
C SER A 196 -6.96 9.79 1.93
N ILE A 197 -5.85 9.20 1.45
CA ILE A 197 -4.54 9.38 2.12
C ILE A 197 -4.08 10.82 1.99
N GLN A 198 -4.33 11.46 0.85
CA GLN A 198 -4.01 12.87 0.63
C GLN A 198 -4.78 13.76 1.60
N ASP A 199 -6.10 13.55 1.78
CA ASP A 199 -6.90 14.33 2.73
C ASP A 199 -6.38 14.21 4.17
N VAL A 200 -5.95 13.00 4.57
CA VAL A 200 -5.33 12.75 5.89
C VAL A 200 -4.05 13.56 6.04
N VAL A 201 -3.16 13.52 5.05
CA VAL A 201 -1.89 14.26 5.08
C VAL A 201 -2.12 15.78 5.10
N ASP A 202 -3.06 16.26 4.28
CA ASP A 202 -3.37 17.68 4.15
C ASP A 202 -3.83 18.27 5.48
N ALA A 203 -4.56 17.50 6.30
CA ALA A 203 -5.01 17.91 7.64
C ALA A 203 -3.87 18.30 8.60
N PHE A 204 -2.63 17.84 8.35
CA PHE A 204 -1.45 18.15 9.18
C PHE A 204 -0.45 19.09 8.50
N SER A 205 -0.46 19.16 7.17
CA SER A 205 0.55 19.82 6.33
C SER A 205 0.70 21.34 6.60
N ASP A 206 -0.37 22.02 7.05
CA ASP A 206 -0.33 23.46 7.37
C ASP A 206 0.56 23.80 8.58
N LYS A 207 0.81 22.83 9.46
CA LYS A 207 1.51 23.05 10.74
C LYS A 207 2.75 22.19 10.91
N HIS A 208 2.82 21.08 10.18
CA HIS A 208 3.84 20.05 10.33
C HIS A 208 4.38 19.66 8.96
N ARG A 209 5.63 19.18 8.91
CA ARG A 209 6.25 18.66 7.69
C ARG A 209 5.71 17.27 7.38
N VAL A 210 4.46 17.21 6.95
CA VAL A 210 3.78 15.98 6.52
C VAL A 210 3.43 16.13 5.05
N SER A 211 3.79 15.14 4.25
CA SER A 211 3.56 15.16 2.79
C SER A 211 3.32 13.77 2.24
N THR A 212 2.73 13.71 1.06
CA THR A 212 2.62 12.51 0.23
C THR A 212 3.75 12.45 -0.80
N TYR A 213 4.08 11.25 -1.26
CA TYR A 213 4.93 11.04 -2.43
C TYR A 213 4.57 9.73 -3.14
N LEU A 214 4.08 9.80 -4.39
CA LEU A 214 3.72 8.61 -5.17
C LEU A 214 4.88 8.22 -6.09
N TRP A 215 5.47 7.04 -5.91
CA TRP A 215 6.65 6.63 -6.71
C TRP A 215 6.31 6.23 -8.14
N ASP A 216 5.03 6.05 -8.49
CA ASP A 216 4.60 5.85 -9.89
C ASP A 216 5.12 6.97 -10.81
N GLU A 217 5.24 8.19 -10.28
CA GLU A 217 5.72 9.35 -11.05
C GLU A 217 7.19 9.21 -11.48
N ILE A 218 7.97 8.42 -10.75
CA ILE A 218 9.42 8.27 -10.94
C ILE A 218 9.83 6.83 -11.31
N THR A 219 8.89 5.87 -11.34
CA THR A 219 9.17 4.42 -11.48
C THR A 219 9.94 4.05 -12.74
N SER A 220 9.86 4.86 -13.80
CA SER A 220 10.55 4.63 -15.07
C SER A 220 11.88 5.38 -15.22
N ASN A 221 12.22 6.28 -14.29
CA ASN A 221 13.43 7.08 -14.38
C ASN A 221 14.61 6.36 -13.74
N VAL A 222 15.61 5.97 -14.54
CA VAL A 222 16.86 5.35 -14.04
C VAL A 222 17.85 6.45 -13.71
N VAL A 223 18.25 6.53 -12.44
CA VAL A 223 19.13 7.58 -11.92
C VAL A 223 20.33 6.98 -11.18
N GLN A 224 21.35 7.82 -10.95
CA GLN A 224 22.42 7.53 -9.98
C GLN A 224 22.09 8.10 -8.61
N GLU A 225 22.95 7.85 -7.63
CA GLU A 225 22.80 8.40 -6.28
C GLU A 225 23.05 9.91 -6.19
N PHE A 226 22.51 10.56 -5.15
CA PHE A 226 22.74 12.00 -4.89
C PHE A 226 24.23 12.31 -4.72
N ALA A 227 24.97 11.44 -4.00
CA ALA A 227 26.42 11.54 -3.83
C ALA A 227 27.21 11.32 -5.13
N GLU A 228 26.57 10.84 -6.19
CA GLU A 228 27.17 10.73 -7.53
C GLU A 228 26.89 11.96 -8.40
N GLY A 229 26.27 12.99 -7.82
CA GLY A 229 25.93 14.26 -8.47
C GLY A 229 24.61 14.23 -9.25
N ASP A 230 23.84 13.15 -9.17
CA ASP A 230 22.53 13.04 -9.79
C ASP A 230 21.44 13.49 -8.82
N MET A 231 20.85 14.66 -9.12
CA MET A 231 19.82 15.30 -8.31
C MET A 231 18.39 15.01 -8.80
N GLU A 232 18.23 14.15 -9.82
CA GLU A 232 16.92 13.77 -10.33
C GLU A 232 16.28 12.69 -9.45
N ASP A 233 14.96 12.74 -9.35
CA ASP A 233 14.17 11.74 -8.65
C ASP A 233 13.93 10.53 -9.56
N GLY A 234 14.06 9.32 -9.03
CA GLY A 234 14.06 8.10 -9.82
C GLY A 234 14.35 6.84 -9.03
N TYR A 235 14.66 5.78 -9.76
CA TYR A 235 15.11 4.51 -9.22
C TYR A 235 16.58 4.27 -9.52
N VAL A 236 17.36 3.99 -8.47
CA VAL A 236 18.73 3.49 -8.63
C VAL A 236 18.65 2.00 -8.88
N VAL A 237 19.16 1.55 -10.03
CA VAL A 237 19.13 0.13 -10.44
C VAL A 237 20.49 -0.51 -10.15
N ALA A 238 20.50 -1.57 -9.34
CA ALA A 238 21.73 -2.30 -9.08
C ALA A 238 22.33 -2.82 -10.40
N THR A 239 23.63 -2.62 -10.58
CA THR A 239 24.36 -3.08 -11.78
C THR A 239 24.94 -4.50 -11.61
N LYS A 240 24.83 -5.08 -10.41
CA LYS A 240 25.33 -6.42 -10.07
C LYS A 240 24.22 -7.27 -9.50
N VAL A 241 24.12 -8.49 -10.02
CA VAL A 241 23.22 -9.53 -9.50
C VAL A 241 23.65 -9.91 -8.10
N ILE A 242 22.68 -10.00 -7.18
CA ILE A 242 22.91 -10.51 -5.82
C ILE A 242 23.13 -12.02 -5.93
N ASN A 243 24.36 -12.49 -5.69
CA ASN A 243 24.74 -13.89 -5.92
C ASN A 243 23.89 -14.92 -5.15
N SER A 244 23.38 -14.56 -3.97
CA SER A 244 22.58 -15.47 -3.14
C SER A 244 21.14 -15.65 -3.63
N THR A 245 20.59 -14.66 -4.34
CA THR A 245 19.18 -14.65 -4.78
C THR A 245 19.04 -14.69 -6.30
N GLY A 246 20.11 -14.39 -7.05
CA GLY A 246 20.07 -14.25 -8.50
C GLY A 246 19.28 -13.02 -8.98
N THR A 247 19.02 -12.04 -8.10
CA THR A 247 18.16 -10.88 -8.40
C THR A 247 18.97 -9.60 -8.61
N LEU A 248 18.48 -8.74 -9.50
CA LEU A 248 18.78 -7.31 -9.49
C LEU A 248 17.71 -6.60 -8.65
N VAL A 249 18.10 -5.55 -7.95
CA VAL A 249 17.19 -4.79 -7.09
C VAL A 249 17.31 -3.32 -7.48
N SER A 250 16.17 -2.66 -7.58
CA SER A 250 16.06 -1.22 -7.69
C SER A 250 15.42 -0.67 -6.41
N TYR A 251 15.67 0.61 -6.14
CA TYR A 251 15.05 1.30 -5.00
C TYR A 251 14.88 2.79 -5.31
N PRO A 252 13.87 3.45 -4.74
CA PRO A 252 13.58 4.84 -5.04
C PRO A 252 14.59 5.78 -4.35
N LYS A 253 14.90 6.86 -5.03
CA LYS A 253 15.63 8.02 -4.53
C LYS A 253 14.84 9.26 -4.98
N PHE A 254 14.47 10.13 -4.06
CA PHE A 254 13.58 11.26 -4.36
C PHE A 254 13.77 12.44 -3.40
N THR A 255 13.29 13.60 -3.83
CA THR A 255 13.25 14.83 -3.03
C THR A 255 11.82 15.07 -2.57
N THR A 256 11.60 15.16 -1.27
CA THR A 256 10.27 15.40 -0.70
C THR A 256 9.78 16.83 -1.02
N PRO A 257 8.48 17.12 -0.89
CA PRO A 257 7.94 18.47 -1.04
C PRO A 257 8.59 19.52 -0.13
N TYR A 258 9.20 19.11 1.00
CA TYR A 258 9.92 20.00 1.90
C TYR A 258 11.44 20.05 1.65
N GLY A 259 11.90 19.50 0.52
CA GLY A 259 13.30 19.56 0.06
C GLY A 259 14.23 18.49 0.65
N THR A 260 13.71 17.56 1.43
CA THR A 260 14.51 16.47 2.02
C THR A 260 14.84 15.45 0.95
N ARG A 261 16.12 15.12 0.80
CA ARG A 261 16.60 14.16 -0.20
C ARG A 261 16.72 12.77 0.43
N VAL A 262 15.90 11.84 -0.03
CA VAL A 262 15.80 10.49 0.52
C VAL A 262 16.34 9.49 -0.50
N SER A 263 17.34 8.70 -0.11
CA SER A 263 17.68 7.44 -0.78
C SER A 263 17.14 6.30 0.07
N PHE A 264 16.26 5.46 -0.49
CA PHE A 264 15.68 4.36 0.29
C PHE A 264 16.73 3.37 0.83
N LYS A 265 17.89 3.29 0.16
CA LYS A 265 19.00 2.42 0.58
C LYS A 265 19.94 3.10 1.59
N TYR A 266 20.24 4.38 1.38
CA TYR A 266 21.30 5.07 2.13
C TYR A 266 20.78 6.05 3.19
N GLY A 267 19.48 6.32 3.25
CA GLY A 267 18.90 7.22 4.23
C GLY A 267 18.74 8.65 3.71
N VAL A 268 18.93 9.63 4.59
CA VAL A 268 18.76 11.05 4.26
C VAL A 268 20.08 11.61 3.76
N TYR A 269 20.10 12.20 2.56
CA TYR A 269 21.32 12.79 2.00
C TYR A 269 21.66 14.11 2.71
N VAL A 270 22.94 14.28 3.06
CA VAL A 270 23.50 15.45 3.75
C VAL A 270 24.43 16.19 2.77
N PRO A 271 23.96 17.25 2.09
CA PRO A 271 24.71 17.90 1.02
C PRO A 271 26.06 18.48 1.45
N GLU A 272 26.19 18.88 2.72
CA GLU A 272 27.42 19.45 3.25
C GLU A 272 28.56 18.43 3.31
N ASP A 273 28.23 17.16 3.51
CA ASP A 273 29.18 16.06 3.68
C ASP A 273 29.31 15.20 2.41
N ASP A 274 28.46 15.42 1.42
CA ASP A 274 28.31 14.58 0.21
C ASP A 274 28.12 13.09 0.56
N ASP A 275 27.37 12.85 1.64
CA ASP A 275 27.14 11.53 2.24
C ASP A 275 25.71 11.44 2.79
N TYR A 276 25.38 10.35 3.49
CA TYR A 276 24.05 10.08 3.99
C TYR A 276 24.01 9.83 5.50
N ASP A 277 22.98 10.37 6.13
CA ASP A 277 22.53 9.92 7.45
C ASP A 277 21.68 8.66 7.29
N LEU A 278 22.35 7.51 7.51
CA LEU A 278 21.75 6.17 7.47
C LEU A 278 20.72 5.96 8.59
N ASP A 279 20.89 6.63 9.73
CA ASP A 279 20.02 6.47 10.88
C ASP A 279 18.82 7.42 10.81
N GLY A 280 18.92 8.54 10.09
CA GLY A 280 17.87 9.55 10.00
C GLY A 280 16.63 9.15 9.20
N LEU A 281 16.65 8.04 8.45
CA LEU A 281 15.47 7.52 7.74
C LEU A 281 14.84 6.33 8.48
N LYS A 282 13.56 6.45 8.84
CA LYS A 282 12.76 5.36 9.43
C LYS A 282 11.66 4.95 8.47
N VAL A 283 11.58 3.67 8.14
CA VAL A 283 10.54 3.14 7.26
C VAL A 283 9.50 2.39 8.08
N LEU A 284 8.29 2.93 8.14
CA LEU A 284 7.13 2.26 8.72
C LEU A 284 6.31 1.63 7.59
N ASN A 285 6.40 0.30 7.49
CA ASN A 285 5.70 -0.47 6.48
C ASN A 285 4.28 -0.80 6.98
N VAL A 286 3.25 -0.21 6.37
CA VAL A 286 1.84 -0.32 6.81
C VAL A 286 1.02 -1.09 5.76
N PRO A 287 1.18 -2.43 5.68
CA PRO A 287 0.55 -3.25 4.66
C PRO A 287 -0.93 -3.51 4.96
N VAL A 288 -1.63 -4.04 3.95
CA VAL A 288 -2.94 -4.68 4.13
C VAL A 288 -2.78 -6.19 4.19
N LEU A 289 -3.36 -6.83 5.20
CA LEU A 289 -3.54 -8.28 5.26
C LEU A 289 -4.81 -8.67 4.52
N LYS A 290 -4.67 -9.24 3.32
CA LYS A 290 -5.79 -9.70 2.49
C LYS A 290 -5.46 -10.99 1.76
N THR A 291 -6.50 -11.72 1.34
CA THR A 291 -6.33 -12.88 0.47
C THR A 291 -5.75 -12.46 -0.88
N HIS A 292 -4.87 -13.29 -1.44
CA HIS A 292 -4.23 -13.05 -2.72
C HIS A 292 -4.16 -14.32 -3.56
N MET A 293 -4.63 -14.27 -4.81
CA MET A 293 -4.77 -15.48 -5.63
C MET A 293 -3.45 -16.21 -5.92
N ILE A 294 -2.31 -15.51 -5.97
CA ILE A 294 -0.98 -16.10 -6.24
C ILE A 294 -0.22 -16.43 -4.95
N TYR A 295 -0.36 -15.61 -3.91
CA TYR A 295 0.48 -15.68 -2.71
C TYR A 295 -0.26 -16.26 -1.50
N GLY A 296 -1.53 -16.64 -1.67
CA GLY A 296 -2.44 -16.99 -0.58
C GLY A 296 -2.91 -15.75 0.19
N VAL A 297 -1.97 -14.99 0.74
CA VAL A 297 -2.20 -13.74 1.46
C VAL A 297 -1.16 -12.68 1.11
N THR A 298 -1.52 -11.40 1.31
CA THR A 298 -0.57 -10.28 1.35
C THR A 298 -0.30 -9.88 2.79
N ALA A 299 0.88 -9.31 3.07
CA ALA A 299 1.25 -8.74 4.37
C ALA A 299 2.57 -7.96 4.21
N SER A 300 3.29 -7.76 5.30
CA SER A 300 4.50 -6.94 5.39
C SER A 300 5.57 -7.28 4.36
N VAL A 301 5.89 -8.57 4.17
CA VAL A 301 6.95 -8.97 3.22
C VAL A 301 6.57 -8.63 1.78
N LYS A 302 5.37 -9.02 1.33
CA LYS A 302 4.92 -8.70 -0.03
C LYS A 302 4.88 -7.18 -0.25
N HIS A 303 4.42 -6.44 0.75
CA HIS A 303 4.30 -5.00 0.66
C HIS A 303 5.66 -4.29 0.58
N TYR A 304 6.63 -4.74 1.37
CA TYR A 304 8.02 -4.28 1.29
C TYR A 304 8.67 -4.64 -0.06
N MET A 305 8.41 -5.84 -0.57
CA MET A 305 8.83 -6.24 -1.92
C MET A 305 8.13 -5.46 -3.04
N GLY A 306 7.17 -4.59 -2.71
CA GLY A 306 6.60 -3.60 -3.61
C GLY A 306 7.36 -2.29 -3.66
N VAL A 307 8.53 -2.15 -3.01
CA VAL A 307 9.40 -0.96 -3.12
C VAL A 307 10.14 -0.88 -4.47
N PRO A 308 10.76 -1.96 -4.99
CA PRO A 308 11.44 -1.90 -6.28
C PRO A 308 10.49 -1.48 -7.42
N SER A 309 11.06 -0.84 -8.44
CA SER A 309 10.30 -0.43 -9.64
C SER A 309 9.63 -1.64 -10.27
N ASP A 310 8.39 -1.47 -10.68
CA ASP A 310 7.61 -2.45 -11.44
C ASP A 310 7.87 -2.37 -12.96
N LYS A 311 8.76 -1.46 -13.39
CA LYS A 311 9.08 -1.16 -14.79
C LYS A 311 10.52 -1.45 -15.21
N LEU A 312 11.45 -1.50 -14.25
CA LEU A 312 12.91 -1.56 -14.47
C LEU A 312 13.53 -2.92 -14.13
#